data_AF-A0A2H9LRQ9-F1
#
_entry.id   AF-A0A2H9LRQ9-F1
#
_cell.length_a   1.000
_cell.length_b   1.000
_cell.length_c   1.000
_cell.angle_alpha   90.00
_cell.angle_beta   90.00
_cell.angle_gamma   90.00
#
_symmetry.space_group_name_H-M   'P 1'
#
loop_
_entity.id
_entity.type
_entity.pdbx_description
1 polymer ?
#
loop_
_entity_poly.entity_id
_entity_poly.type
_entity_poly.pdbx_seq_one_letter_code
_entity_poly.pdbx_strand_id
1 'polypeptide(L)'
;MKLNSLALKNVRSHKDSVVNFGKGINVITGKTGSGKSSILMGVDYALFGSSNYSNAEIMRRGSREMVVELIFEHAGKTYTIIRGLKKSGNNIVVDSDNLRVLENGKGLNIMPRSSDIDMAVAEILGIPENVKGSEMFQVISYTKQDEIRKLLEMRREERQEYI
;
A
#
# COMPACT_ATOMS: atom_id res chain seq x y z
N MET A 1 -8.57 -10.56 -3.70
CA MET A 1 -8.71 -9.15 -3.28
C MET A 1 -9.22 -8.33 -4.46
N LYS A 2 -10.11 -7.36 -4.24
CA LYS A 2 -10.58 -6.41 -5.26
C LYS A 2 -10.50 -4.99 -4.71
N LEU A 3 -9.68 -4.13 -5.34
CA LEU A 3 -9.59 -2.72 -4.96
C LEU A 3 -10.89 -2.00 -5.34
N ASN A 4 -11.38 -1.12 -4.46
CA ASN A 4 -12.57 -0.30 -4.70
C ASN A 4 -12.18 1.17 -4.87
N SER A 5 -11.44 1.73 -3.91
CA SER A 5 -10.97 3.12 -4.00
C SER A 5 -9.68 3.36 -3.23
N LEU A 6 -8.92 4.35 -3.67
CA LEU A 6 -7.69 4.82 -3.03
C LEU A 6 -7.72 6.34 -2.95
N ALA A 7 -7.78 6.90 -1.75
CA ALA A 7 -7.61 8.33 -1.52
C ALA A 7 -6.16 8.64 -1.14
N LEU A 8 -5.60 9.68 -1.74
CA LEU A 8 -4.20 10.08 -1.63
C LEU A 8 -4.10 11.56 -1.29
N LYS A 9 -3.69 11.86 -0.05
CA LYS A 9 -3.40 13.23 0.39
C LYS A 9 -1.90 13.40 0.57
N ASN A 10 -1.30 14.32 -0.19
CA ASN A 10 0.13 14.62 -0.20
C ASN A 10 1.05 13.41 -0.45
N VAL A 11 0.71 12.58 -1.45
CA VAL A 11 1.48 11.40 -1.87
C VAL A 11 2.18 11.69 -3.20
N ARG A 12 3.51 11.89 -3.18
CA ARG A 12 4.30 12.26 -4.38
C ARG A 12 3.60 13.32 -5.26
N SER A 13 3.19 12.96 -6.48
CA SER A 13 2.51 13.86 -7.43
C SER A 13 1.07 14.19 -7.03
N HIS A 14 0.44 13.41 -6.17
CA HIS A 14 -0.95 13.59 -5.72
C HIS A 14 -0.99 14.53 -4.51
N LYS A 15 -1.56 15.74 -4.69
CA LYS A 15 -1.82 16.67 -3.59
C LYS A 15 -3.05 16.24 -2.79
N ASP A 16 -4.12 15.96 -3.51
CA ASP A 16 -5.39 15.46 -3.00
C ASP A 16 -6.11 14.81 -4.18
N SER A 17 -6.23 13.50 -4.19
CA SER A 17 -6.87 12.76 -5.27
C SER A 17 -7.53 11.49 -4.77
N VAL A 18 -8.57 11.07 -5.47
CA VAL A 18 -9.24 9.79 -5.23
C VAL A 18 -9.24 9.01 -6.54
N VAL A 19 -8.79 7.76 -6.48
CA VAL A 19 -8.81 6.81 -7.59
C VAL A 19 -9.85 5.75 -7.28
N ASN A 20 -10.86 5.63 -8.14
CA ASN A 20 -11.87 4.57 -8.04
C ASN A 20 -11.52 3.44 -9.01
N PHE A 21 -11.58 2.21 -8.52
CA PHE A 21 -11.31 1.01 -9.31
C PHE A 21 -12.62 0.32 -9.69
N GLY A 22 -12.79 0.08 -10.98
CA GLY A 22 -13.91 -0.68 -11.52
C GLY A 22 -13.68 -2.19 -11.45
N LYS A 23 -14.73 -2.96 -11.79
CA LYS A 23 -14.61 -4.40 -12.03
C LYS A 23 -13.83 -4.64 -13.33
N GLY A 24 -13.09 -5.75 -13.39
CA GLY A 24 -12.33 -6.14 -14.57
C GLY A 24 -11.02 -5.37 -14.73
N ILE A 25 -10.67 -5.05 -15.98
CA ILE A 25 -9.38 -4.43 -16.32
C ILE A 25 -9.47 -2.92 -16.11
N ASN A 26 -8.61 -2.40 -15.24
CA ASN A 26 -8.46 -0.96 -14.99
C ASN A 26 -7.18 -0.48 -15.69
N VAL A 27 -7.30 0.51 -16.58
CA VAL A 27 -6.16 1.08 -17.31
C VAL A 27 -5.85 2.47 -16.79
N ILE A 28 -4.67 2.64 -16.18
CA ILE A 28 -4.18 3.93 -15.69
C ILE A 28 -3.24 4.54 -16.75
N THR A 29 -3.70 5.59 -17.44
CA THR A 29 -2.93 6.27 -18.49
C THR A 29 -2.56 7.70 -18.10
N GLY A 30 -1.58 8.28 -18.80
CA GLY A 30 -1.11 9.65 -18.55
C GLY A 30 0.38 9.82 -18.85
N LYS A 31 0.84 11.07 -18.90
CA LYS A 31 2.24 11.42 -19.20
C LYS A 31 3.21 10.91 -18.12
N THR A 32 4.48 10.73 -18.46
CA THR A 32 5.53 10.43 -17.47
C THR A 32 5.52 11.50 -16.37
N GLY A 33 5.66 11.09 -15.10
CA GLY A 33 5.59 11.99 -13.95
C GLY A 33 4.19 12.36 -13.47
N SER A 34 3.12 11.96 -14.18
CA SER A 34 1.73 12.29 -13.81
C SER A 34 1.21 11.62 -12.53
N GLY A 35 2.02 10.78 -11.87
CA GLY A 35 1.65 10.11 -10.61
C GLY A 35 1.05 8.71 -10.76
N LYS A 36 1.07 8.10 -11.95
CA LYS A 36 0.56 6.73 -12.18
C LYS A 36 1.20 5.70 -11.24
N SER A 37 2.53 5.63 -11.22
CA SER A 37 3.26 4.75 -10.31
C SER A 37 3.03 5.11 -8.85
N SER A 38 2.74 6.38 -8.54
CA SER A 38 2.40 6.82 -7.18
C SER A 38 1.04 6.29 -6.70
N ILE A 39 0.12 5.95 -7.59
CA ILE A 39 -1.14 5.27 -7.24
C ILE A 39 -0.81 3.89 -6.68
N LEU A 40 -0.01 3.11 -7.40
CA LEU A 40 0.37 1.76 -6.98
C LEU A 40 1.22 1.79 -5.70
N MET A 41 2.10 2.78 -5.55
CA MET A 41 2.79 3.01 -4.28
C MET A 41 1.85 3.37 -3.14
N GLY A 42 0.77 4.12 -3.41
CA GLY A 42 -0.25 4.40 -2.40
C GLY A 42 -0.92 3.11 -1.92
N VAL A 43 -1.26 2.19 -2.83
CA VAL A 43 -1.80 0.87 -2.47
C VAL A 43 -0.81 0.10 -1.61
N ASP A 44 0.45 -0.01 -2.04
CA ASP A 44 1.52 -0.69 -1.29
C ASP A 44 1.70 -0.10 0.12
N TYR A 45 1.74 1.23 0.21
CA TYR A 45 1.87 1.92 1.50
C TYR A 45 0.68 1.71 2.41
N ALA A 46 -0.55 1.75 1.88
CA ALA A 46 -1.74 1.49 2.68
C ALA A 46 -1.70 0.09 3.28
N LEU A 47 -1.27 -0.91 2.51
CA LEU A 47 -1.22 -2.30 2.96
C LEU A 47 -0.09 -2.55 3.95
N PHE A 48 1.15 -2.14 3.65
CA PHE A 48 2.36 -2.57 4.41
C PHE A 48 3.30 -1.42 4.82
N GLY A 49 2.82 -0.18 4.78
CA GLY A 49 3.60 0.99 5.16
C GLY A 49 4.88 1.17 4.34
N SER A 50 5.93 1.67 4.98
CA SER A 50 7.19 2.06 4.33
C SER A 50 8.20 0.92 4.15
N SER A 51 7.71 -0.31 3.93
CA SER A 51 8.58 -1.50 3.81
C SER A 51 9.54 -1.44 2.63
N ASN A 52 9.20 -0.70 1.57
CA ASN A 52 9.92 -0.70 0.29
C ASN A 52 10.61 0.62 -0.07
N TYR A 53 10.38 1.66 0.72
CA TYR A 53 10.86 3.02 0.49
C TYR A 53 10.72 3.83 1.78
N SER A 54 11.59 4.82 1.95
CA SER A 54 11.55 5.70 3.10
C SER A 54 10.27 6.56 3.14
N ASN A 55 9.88 6.97 4.34
CA ASN A 55 8.76 7.92 4.55
C ASN A 55 8.95 9.22 3.74
N ALA A 56 10.19 9.65 3.54
CA ALA A 56 10.54 10.84 2.76
C ALA A 56 10.31 10.68 1.25
N GLU A 57 10.43 9.46 0.72
CA GLU A 57 10.25 9.18 -0.70
C GLU A 57 8.79 9.15 -1.14
N ILE A 58 7.88 8.81 -0.23
CA ILE A 58 6.45 8.74 -0.54
C ILE A 58 5.71 10.03 -0.21
N MET A 59 6.05 10.69 0.91
CA MET A 59 5.44 11.97 1.25
C MET A 59 5.83 13.04 0.23
N ARG A 60 4.83 13.77 -0.27
CA ARG A 60 5.02 14.87 -1.21
C ARG A 60 5.94 15.94 -0.60
N ARG A 61 6.99 16.31 -1.35
CA ARG A 61 7.94 17.36 -0.96
C ARG A 61 7.22 18.65 -0.55
N GLY A 62 7.68 19.26 0.54
CA GLY A 62 7.09 20.48 1.11
C GLY A 62 5.89 20.24 2.04
N SER A 63 5.32 19.03 2.05
CA SER A 63 4.17 18.71 2.91
C SER A 63 4.61 18.47 4.36
N ARG A 64 3.67 18.67 5.30
CA ARG A 64 3.86 18.38 6.73
C ARG A 64 3.19 17.07 7.16
N GLU A 65 2.23 16.61 6.37
CA GLU A 65 1.44 15.41 6.61
C GLU A 65 1.14 14.72 5.28
N MET A 66 0.88 13.43 5.34
CA MET A 66 0.41 12.58 4.25
C MET A 66 -0.60 11.60 4.82
N VAL A 67 -1.66 11.30 4.08
CA VAL A 67 -2.65 10.27 4.43
C VAL A 67 -2.97 9.46 3.19
N VAL A 68 -3.05 8.14 3.37
CA VAL A 68 -3.57 7.21 2.38
C VAL A 68 -4.72 6.43 3.00
N GLU A 69 -5.81 6.36 2.26
CA GLU A 69 -6.95 5.51 2.60
C GLU A 69 -7.22 4.54 1.44
N LEU A 70 -7.16 3.25 1.72
CA LEU A 70 -7.46 2.19 0.76
C LEU A 70 -8.72 1.44 1.18
N ILE A 71 -9.67 1.33 0.27
CA ILE A 71 -10.87 0.51 0.42
C ILE A 71 -10.81 -0.65 -0.57
N PHE A 72 -10.98 -1.87 -0.08
CA PHE A 72 -10.99 -3.08 -0.90
C PHE A 72 -11.92 -4.16 -0.35
N GLU A 73 -12.26 -5.11 -1.21
CA GLU A 73 -13.02 -6.31 -0.87
C GLU A 73 -12.10 -7.53 -0.81
N HIS A 74 -12.25 -8.35 0.23
CA HIS A 74 -11.59 -9.64 0.36
C HIS A 74 -12.50 -10.62 1.13
N ALA A 75 -12.58 -11.87 0.68
CA ALA A 75 -13.39 -12.92 1.30
C ALA A 75 -14.84 -12.50 1.69
N GLY A 76 -15.50 -11.73 0.82
CA GLY A 76 -16.89 -11.28 1.03
C GLY A 76 -17.07 -10.12 2.01
N LYS A 77 -15.98 -9.55 2.52
CA LYS A 77 -15.98 -8.41 3.44
C LYS A 77 -15.33 -7.19 2.81
N THR A 78 -15.72 -6.00 3.27
CA THR A 78 -15.09 -4.72 2.88
C THR A 78 -14.13 -4.28 3.96
N TYR A 79 -12.91 -3.92 3.55
CA TYR A 79 -11.87 -3.42 4.44
C TYR A 79 -11.48 -2.00 4.06
N THR A 80 -11.26 -1.17 5.06
CA THR A 80 -10.67 0.17 4.91
C THR A 80 -9.39 0.24 5.73
N ILE A 81 -8.28 0.57 5.10
CA ILE A 81 -7.00 0.81 5.78
C ILE A 81 -6.64 2.29 5.63
N ILE A 82 -6.36 2.94 6.76
CA ILE A 82 -5.90 4.33 6.82
C ILE A 82 -4.50 4.32 7.39
N ARG A 83 -3.55 4.94 6.67
CA ARG A 83 -2.18 5.18 7.15
C ARG A 83 -1.78 6.62 6.91
N GLY A 84 -1.19 7.25 7.93
CA GLY A 84 -0.68 8.61 7.86
C GLY A 84 0.79 8.73 8.23
N LEU A 85 1.42 9.77 7.70
CA LEU A 85 2.73 10.27 8.12
C LEU A 85 2.59 11.73 8.53
N LYS A 86 3.38 12.14 9.52
CA LYS A 86 3.52 13.54 9.91
C LYS A 86 4.98 13.91 10.16
N LYS A 87 5.31 15.18 9.95
CA LYS A 87 6.61 15.73 10.34
C LYS A 87 6.67 15.89 11.85
N SER A 88 7.73 15.37 12.44
CA SER A 88 8.12 15.60 13.83
C SER A 88 9.53 16.19 13.84
N GLY A 89 9.61 17.51 13.99
CA GLY A 89 10.86 18.26 13.75
C GLY A 89 11.37 18.07 12.33
N ASN A 90 12.60 17.56 12.20
CA ASN A 90 13.24 17.24 10.92
C ASN A 90 12.93 15.81 10.42
N ASN A 91 12.29 14.98 11.24
CA ASN A 91 11.99 13.59 10.92
C ASN A 91 10.55 13.44 10.40
N ILE A 92 10.31 12.34 9.70
CA ILE A 92 8.97 11.95 9.23
C ILE A 92 8.60 10.67 9.94
N VAL A 93 7.57 10.74 10.78
CA VAL A 93 7.12 9.65 11.63
C VAL A 93 5.72 9.21 11.23
N VAL A 94 5.36 8.01 11.66
CA VAL A 94 4.01 7.48 11.49
C VAL A 94 3.04 8.30 12.32
N ASP A 95 1.90 8.64 11.71
CA ASP A 95 0.84 9.36 12.38
C ASP A 95 -0.16 8.36 13.00
N SER A 96 0.00 8.12 14.30
CA SER A 96 -0.84 7.21 15.08
C SER A 96 -2.33 7.60 15.08
N ASP A 97 -2.65 8.89 14.86
CA ASP A 97 -4.04 9.36 14.78
C ASP A 97 -4.74 8.86 13.50
N ASN A 98 -3.95 8.70 12.43
CA ASN A 98 -4.34 8.23 11.10
C ASN A 98 -3.79 6.83 10.82
N LEU A 99 -3.92 5.90 11.77
CA LEU A 99 -3.45 4.53 11.62
C LEU A 99 -4.50 3.53 12.10
N ARG A 100 -5.31 3.00 11.17
CA ARG A 100 -6.52 2.20 11.50
C ARG A 100 -6.85 1.19 10.42
N VAL A 101 -7.52 0.11 10.84
CA VAL A 101 -8.18 -0.86 9.95
C VAL A 101 -9.65 -0.95 10.35
N LEU A 102 -10.54 -0.93 9.36
CA LEU A 102 -11.97 -1.15 9.55
C LEU A 102 -12.39 -2.38 8.76
N GLU A 103 -13.26 -3.19 9.34
CA GLU A 103 -13.97 -4.28 8.68
C GLU A 103 -15.46 -3.92 8.61
N ASN A 104 -16.03 -3.87 7.40
CA ASN A 104 -17.42 -3.50 7.14
C ASN A 104 -17.83 -2.18 7.83
N GLY A 105 -16.91 -1.19 7.82
CA GLY A 105 -17.10 0.13 8.44
C GLY A 105 -16.92 0.15 9.97
N LYS A 106 -16.66 -0.98 10.62
CA LYS A 106 -16.36 -1.04 12.06
C LYS A 106 -14.86 -1.11 12.28
N GLY A 107 -14.33 -0.20 13.10
CA GLY A 107 -12.91 -0.20 13.48
C GLY A 107 -12.53 -1.49 14.20
N LEU A 108 -11.43 -2.11 13.78
CA LEU A 108 -10.82 -3.22 14.50
C LEU A 108 -10.06 -2.68 15.71
N ASN A 109 -10.08 -3.42 16.81
CA ASN A 109 -9.35 -3.06 18.02
C ASN A 109 -7.87 -3.46 17.91
N ILE A 110 -7.13 -2.70 17.11
CA ILE A 110 -5.70 -2.92 16.85
C ILE A 110 -4.93 -1.74 17.44
N MET A 111 -3.78 -2.02 18.07
CA MET A 111 -2.92 -0.95 18.54
C MET A 111 -2.44 -0.10 17.35
N PRO A 112 -2.41 1.24 17.45
CA PRO A 112 -1.99 2.10 16.36
C PRO A 112 -0.45 2.11 16.23
N ARG A 113 0.15 0.96 15.94
CA ARG A 113 1.56 0.79 15.58
C ARG A 113 1.64 0.10 14.22
N SER A 114 2.59 0.51 13.38
CA SER A 114 2.69 -0.01 12.01
C SER A 114 2.78 -1.52 11.95
N SER A 115 3.54 -2.14 12.86
CA SER A 115 3.69 -3.59 12.93
C SER A 115 2.37 -4.32 13.20
N ASP A 116 1.49 -3.79 14.06
CA ASP A 116 0.20 -4.43 14.34
C ASP A 116 -0.76 -4.31 13.15
N ILE A 117 -0.72 -3.19 12.44
CA ILE A 117 -1.49 -3.02 11.21
C ILE A 117 -0.94 -3.94 10.11
N ASP A 118 0.38 -4.07 9.97
CA ASP A 118 1.01 -4.98 9.00
C ASP A 118 0.59 -6.44 9.26
N MET A 119 0.60 -6.88 10.54
CA MET A 119 0.14 -8.22 10.93
C MET A 119 -1.35 -8.42 10.63
N ALA A 120 -2.21 -7.46 10.99
CA ALA A 120 -3.63 -7.56 10.70
C ALA A 120 -3.93 -7.60 9.20
N VAL A 121 -3.22 -6.82 8.39
CA VAL A 121 -3.36 -6.83 6.93
C VAL A 121 -2.87 -8.16 6.35
N ALA A 122 -1.75 -8.71 6.85
CA ALA A 122 -1.26 -10.02 6.44
C ALA A 122 -2.29 -11.12 6.75
N GLU A 123 -2.88 -11.11 7.94
CA GLU A 123 -3.94 -12.04 8.33
C GLU A 123 -5.18 -11.92 7.43
N ILE A 124 -5.66 -10.70 7.19
CA ILE A 124 -6.82 -10.43 6.30
C ILE A 124 -6.58 -10.97 4.89
N LEU A 125 -5.35 -10.84 4.38
CA LEU A 125 -4.97 -11.28 3.03
C LEU A 125 -4.57 -12.76 2.95
N GLY A 126 -4.52 -13.47 4.08
CA GLY A 126 -4.10 -14.87 4.15
C GLY A 126 -2.62 -15.07 3.85
N ILE A 127 -1.78 -14.09 4.17
CA ILE A 127 -0.33 -14.16 3.99
C ILE A 127 0.27 -14.98 5.14
N PRO A 128 1.06 -16.03 4.86
CA PRO A 128 1.71 -16.83 5.90
C PRO A 128 2.68 -16.00 6.77
N GLU A 129 2.72 -16.28 8.08
CA GLU A 129 3.55 -15.54 9.04
C GLU A 129 5.06 -15.59 8.75
N ASN A 130 5.53 -16.65 8.07
CA ASN A 130 6.94 -16.82 7.69
C ASN A 130 7.34 -15.99 6.45
N VAL A 131 6.41 -15.27 5.83
CA VAL A 131 6.65 -14.45 4.64
C VAL A 131 6.34 -13.00 4.96
N LYS A 132 7.22 -12.07 4.56
CA LYS A 132 6.90 -10.65 4.67
C LYS A 132 5.79 -10.30 3.69
N GLY A 133 4.67 -9.80 4.21
CA GLY A 133 3.51 -9.46 3.37
C GLY A 133 3.83 -8.45 2.27
N SER A 134 4.74 -7.51 2.52
CA SER A 134 5.22 -6.57 1.50
C SER A 134 5.94 -7.27 0.34
N GLU A 135 6.75 -8.30 0.62
CA GLU A 135 7.48 -9.05 -0.39
C GLU A 135 6.52 -9.93 -1.20
N MET A 136 5.62 -10.64 -0.50
CA MET A 136 4.61 -11.47 -1.15
C MET A 136 3.69 -10.65 -2.06
N PHE A 137 3.20 -9.50 -1.57
CA PHE A 137 2.32 -8.63 -2.34
C PHE A 137 2.99 -8.07 -3.61
N GLN A 138 4.29 -7.73 -3.54
CA GLN A 138 5.02 -7.32 -4.74
C GLN A 138 5.04 -8.43 -5.79
N VAL A 139 5.38 -9.65 -5.39
CA VAL A 139 5.53 -10.75 -6.33
C VAL A 139 4.20 -11.16 -6.96
N ILE A 140 3.13 -11.25 -6.18
CA ILE A 140 1.85 -11.80 -6.65
C ILE A 140 0.91 -10.75 -7.24
N SER A 141 1.01 -9.48 -6.80
CA SER A 141 0.02 -8.44 -7.12
C SER A 141 0.61 -7.18 -7.74
N TYR A 142 1.91 -6.95 -7.65
CA TYR A 142 2.53 -5.71 -8.11
C TYR A 142 3.86 -5.94 -8.83
N THR A 143 3.79 -6.20 -10.14
CA THR A 143 5.02 -6.20 -10.94
C THR A 143 5.43 -4.77 -11.27
N LYS A 144 6.50 -4.29 -10.62
CA LYS A 144 7.13 -3.01 -10.99
C LYS A 144 7.57 -3.06 -12.46
N GLN A 145 7.67 -1.89 -13.07
CA GLN A 145 8.25 -1.77 -14.41
C GLN A 145 9.63 -2.46 -14.41
N ASP A 146 9.87 -3.32 -15.41
CA ASP A 146 11.04 -4.20 -15.57
C ASP A 146 11.16 -5.42 -14.62
N GLU A 147 10.23 -5.68 -13.70
CA GLU A 147 10.31 -6.87 -12.83
C GLU A 147 9.83 -8.18 -13.46
N ILE A 148 8.99 -8.12 -14.51
CA ILE A 148 8.73 -9.32 -15.34
C ILE A 148 10.04 -9.83 -15.92
N ARG A 149 10.91 -8.92 -16.36
CA ARG A 149 12.22 -9.29 -16.91
C ARG A 149 13.11 -9.94 -15.85
N LYS A 150 13.14 -9.39 -14.63
CA LYS A 150 13.87 -10.01 -13.50
C LYS A 150 13.32 -11.40 -13.15
N LEU A 151 12.00 -11.58 -13.11
CA LEU A 151 11.38 -12.89 -12.86
C LEU A 151 11.75 -13.91 -13.95
N LEU A 152 11.78 -13.49 -15.21
CA LEU A 152 12.21 -14.33 -16.33
C LEU A 152 13.71 -14.70 -16.24
N GLU A 153 14.54 -13.79 -15.75
CA GLU A 153 15.99 -13.95 -15.58
C GLU A 153 16.38 -14.63 -14.24
N MET A 154 15.43 -14.83 -13.31
CA MET A 154 15.65 -15.40 -11.98
C MET A 154 15.99 -16.89 -12.03
N ARG A 155 16.93 -17.35 -11.19
CA ARG A 155 17.35 -18.76 -11.11
C ARG A 155 16.23 -19.63 -10.54
N ARG A 156 16.25 -20.92 -10.89
CA ARG A 156 15.19 -21.88 -10.55
C ARG A 156 15.00 -22.07 -9.04
N GLU A 157 16.08 -21.99 -8.28
CA GLU A 157 16.11 -22.11 -6.81
C GLU A 157 15.40 -20.92 -6.13
N GLU A 158 15.71 -19.69 -6.54
CA GLU A 158 15.07 -18.46 -6.03
C GLU A 158 13.58 -18.39 -6.38
N ARG A 159 13.17 -18.96 -7.53
CA ARG A 159 11.76 -18.98 -7.95
C ARG A 159 10.89 -19.91 -7.11
N GLN A 160 11.46 -20.96 -6.49
CA GLN A 160 10.69 -21.92 -5.69
C GLN A 160 10.18 -21.34 -4.36
N GLU A 161 10.76 -20.24 -3.86
CA GLU A 161 10.30 -19.60 -2.61
C GLU A 161 8.95 -18.87 -2.77
N TYR A 162 8.49 -18.68 -4.01
CA TYR A 162 7.28 -17.93 -4.34
C TYR A 162 6.12 -18.81 -4.86
N ILE A 163 6.31 -20.13 -4.96
CA ILE A 163 5.33 -21.12 -5.49
C ILE A 163 4.99 -22.11 -4.39
#